data_AF-A0A416TYP1-F1
#
_entry.id   AF-A0A416TYP1-F1
#
_cell.length_a   1.000
_cell.length_b   1.000
_cell.length_c   1.000
_cell.angle_alpha   90.00
_cell.angle_beta   90.00
_cell.angle_gamma   90.00
#
_symmetry.space_group_name_H-M   'P 1'
#
loop_
_entity.id
_entity.type
_entity.pdbx_description
1 polymer ?
#
loop_
_entity_poly.entity_id
_entity_poly.type
_entity_poly.pdbx_seq_one_letter_code
_entity_poly.pdbx_strand_id
1 'polypeptide(L)'
;MSRLLTLLLYYRAGYIVGKYISIEKLIETTKEEYYECLRQSSEQWHENENDYEPFVKYMLSIMIAAYRDFSSRVNLLTTSGMSKPDRVKEIIRTTPGQITKMEILKMCPDISQVTVQRALADLLSSGEILKIGGGRYTKYTWNNN
;
A
#
# COMPACT_ATOMS: atom_id res chain seq x y z
N MET A 1 -25.49 11.81 -5.06
CA MET A 1 -24.89 12.98 -5.74
C MET A 1 -23.54 13.39 -5.14
N SER A 2 -23.39 13.53 -3.82
CA SER A 2 -22.11 13.91 -3.16
C SER A 2 -20.92 13.03 -3.54
N ARG A 3 -21.10 11.70 -3.62
CA ARG A 3 -20.01 10.75 -3.90
C ARG A 3 -19.38 10.91 -5.29
N LEU A 4 -20.16 11.30 -6.30
CA LEU A 4 -19.64 11.62 -7.63
C LEU A 4 -18.74 12.87 -7.59
N LEU A 5 -19.14 13.88 -6.82
CA LEU A 5 -18.35 15.09 -6.63
C LEU A 5 -17.08 14.80 -5.83
N THR A 6 -17.15 13.96 -4.80
CA THR A 6 -15.97 13.49 -4.05
C THR A 6 -14.96 12.83 -4.99
N LEU A 7 -15.41 11.94 -5.87
CA LEU A 7 -14.53 11.30 -6.86
C LEU A 7 -13.90 12.32 -7.82
N LEU A 8 -14.68 13.29 -8.30
CA LEU A 8 -14.16 14.38 -9.14
C LEU A 8 -13.11 15.22 -8.41
N LEU A 9 -13.33 15.55 -7.13
CA LEU A 9 -12.39 16.31 -6.31
C LEU A 9 -11.09 15.54 -6.11
N TYR A 10 -11.16 14.23 -5.86
CA TYR A 10 -9.97 13.38 -5.81
C TYR A 10 -9.17 13.43 -7.10
N TYR A 11 -9.83 13.34 -8.26
CA TYR A 11 -9.14 13.47 -9.55
C TYR A 11 -8.50 14.84 -9.75
N ARG A 12 -9.19 15.93 -9.39
CA ARG A 12 -8.62 17.28 -9.46
C ARG A 12 -7.44 17.48 -8.52
N ALA A 13 -7.43 16.78 -7.38
CA ALA A 13 -6.33 16.77 -6.43
C ALA A 13 -5.21 15.76 -6.77
N GLY A 14 -5.29 15.06 -7.92
CA GLY A 14 -4.26 14.13 -8.37
C GLY A 14 -4.39 12.69 -7.84
N TYR A 15 -5.42 12.38 -7.05
CA TYR A 15 -5.68 11.03 -6.56
C TYR A 15 -6.46 10.22 -7.61
N ILE A 16 -5.74 9.45 -8.42
CA ILE A 16 -6.32 8.72 -9.57
C ILE A 16 -6.78 7.29 -9.27
N VAL A 17 -6.62 6.79 -8.05
CA VAL A 17 -6.92 5.38 -7.69
C VAL A 17 -8.37 4.98 -8.01
N GLY A 18 -9.30 5.94 -7.92
CA GLY A 18 -10.72 5.75 -8.26
C GLY A 18 -10.99 5.31 -9.71
N LYS A 19 -10.01 5.46 -10.61
CA LYS A 19 -10.09 4.95 -12.00
C LYS A 19 -9.93 3.43 -12.08
N TYR A 20 -9.28 2.83 -11.09
CA TYR A 20 -8.92 1.41 -11.07
C TYR A 20 -9.67 0.63 -10.00
N ILE A 21 -9.90 1.26 -8.84
CA ILE A 21 -10.62 0.69 -7.71
C ILE A 21 -11.90 1.48 -7.48
N SER A 22 -13.03 0.78 -7.37
CA SER A 22 -14.31 1.41 -7.09
C SER A 22 -14.39 1.87 -5.63
N ILE A 23 -14.28 3.18 -5.42
CA ILE A 23 -14.46 3.82 -4.11
C ILE A 23 -15.87 3.56 -3.56
N GLU A 24 -16.89 3.61 -4.43
CA GLU A 24 -18.28 3.34 -4.03
C GLU A 24 -18.45 1.94 -3.46
N LYS A 25 -17.80 0.94 -4.06
CA LYS A 25 -17.86 -0.44 -3.58
C LYS A 25 -17.26 -0.58 -2.17
N LEU A 26 -16.16 0.12 -1.90
CA LEU A 26 -15.53 0.10 -0.57
C LEU A 26 -16.45 0.73 0.48
N ILE A 27 -17.11 1.83 0.13
CA ILE A 27 -18.10 2.49 0.99
C ILE A 27 -19.30 1.57 1.22
N GLU A 28 -19.87 0.96 0.17
CA GLU A 28 -21.02 0.06 0.28
C GLU A 28 -20.71 -1.16 1.14
N THR A 29 -19.48 -1.69 1.05
CA THR A 29 -19.03 -2.82 1.88
C THR A 29 -18.92 -2.45 3.37
N THR A 30 -18.68 -1.17 3.67
CA THR A 30 -18.53 -0.60 5.03
C THR A 30 -19.64 0.43 5.31
N LYS A 31 -20.85 0.14 4.82
CA LYS A 31 -21.97 1.10 4.84
C LYS A 31 -22.40 1.47 6.26
N GLU A 32 -22.29 0.54 7.20
CA GLU A 32 -22.68 0.76 8.60
C GLU A 32 -21.73 1.78 9.24
N GLU A 33 -20.42 1.61 9.05
CA GLU A 33 -19.42 2.57 9.52
C GLU A 33 -19.54 3.93 8.82
N TYR A 34 -19.85 3.94 7.51
CA TYR A 34 -20.12 5.18 6.78
C TYR A 34 -21.23 5.99 7.44
N TYR A 35 -22.38 5.37 7.72
CA TYR A 35 -23.53 6.05 8.31
C TYR A 35 -23.28 6.44 9.76
N GLU A 36 -22.57 5.62 10.53
CA GLU A 36 -22.26 5.95 11.92
C GLU A 36 -21.31 7.13 12.03
N CYS A 37 -20.20 7.15 11.26
CA CYS A 37 -19.29 8.30 11.26
C CYS A 37 -19.95 9.57 10.72
N LEU A 38 -20.84 9.44 9.72
CA LEU A 38 -21.62 10.58 9.21
C LEU A 38 -22.59 11.11 10.28
N ARG A 39 -23.28 10.21 11.00
CA ARG A 39 -24.19 10.58 12.09
C ARG A 39 -23.44 11.33 13.18
N GLN A 40 -22.34 10.76 13.69
CA GLN A 40 -21.47 11.41 14.68
C GLN A 40 -21.02 12.80 14.21
N SER A 41 -20.67 12.93 12.93
CA SER A 41 -20.18 14.20 12.38
C SER A 41 -21.28 15.23 12.10
N SER A 42 -22.55 14.84 12.26
CA SER A 42 -23.73 15.69 12.03
C SER A 42 -24.47 16.03 13.33
N GLU A 43 -24.06 15.46 14.47
CA GLU A 43 -24.61 15.82 15.77
C GLU A 43 -24.32 17.31 16.06
N GLN A 44 -25.31 18.05 16.56
CA GLN A 44 -25.21 19.48 16.86
C GLN A 44 -24.81 20.39 15.67
N TRP A 45 -25.10 19.99 14.42
CA TRP A 45 -24.71 20.78 13.26
C TRP A 45 -25.40 22.15 13.18
N HIS A 46 -26.63 22.26 13.72
CA HIS A 46 -27.38 23.52 13.71
C HIS A 46 -26.77 24.55 14.65
N GLU A 47 -26.15 24.08 15.72
CA GLU A 47 -25.45 24.84 16.74
C GLU A 47 -23.99 25.14 16.33
N ASN A 48 -23.53 24.59 15.21
CA ASN A 48 -22.15 24.68 14.72
C ASN A 48 -21.12 24.12 15.72
N GLU A 49 -21.55 23.13 16.53
CA GLU A 49 -20.73 22.42 17.52
C GLU A 49 -20.35 20.99 17.05
N ASN A 50 -20.70 20.65 15.81
CA ASN A 50 -20.43 19.33 15.25
C ASN A 50 -18.92 19.09 15.01
N ASP A 51 -18.49 17.83 15.13
CA ASP A 51 -17.11 17.41 14.86
C ASP A 51 -17.00 16.64 13.54
N TYR A 52 -16.27 17.17 12.55
CA TYR A 52 -16.07 16.50 11.26
C TYR A 52 -15.00 15.40 11.28
N GLU A 53 -14.20 15.30 12.35
CA GLU A 53 -13.09 14.36 12.46
C GLU A 53 -13.49 12.89 12.16
N PRO A 54 -14.62 12.35 12.66
CA PRO A 54 -15.00 10.96 12.41
C PRO A 54 -15.20 10.68 10.92
N PHE A 55 -15.94 11.54 10.21
CA PHE A 55 -16.20 11.35 8.80
C PHE A 55 -14.95 11.54 7.93
N VAL A 56 -14.08 12.50 8.27
CA VAL A 56 -12.80 12.69 7.56
C VAL A 56 -11.89 11.47 7.73
N LYS A 57 -11.76 10.94 8.95
CA LYS A 57 -11.00 9.71 9.22
C LYS A 57 -11.53 8.51 8.45
N TYR A 58 -12.85 8.35 8.38
CA TYR A 58 -13.49 7.31 7.57
C TYR A 58 -13.11 7.45 6.10
N MET A 59 -13.26 8.63 5.50
CA MET A 59 -12.95 8.86 4.08
C MET A 59 -11.47 8.62 3.75
N LEU A 60 -10.56 9.02 4.64
CA LEU A 60 -9.12 8.71 4.50
C LEU A 60 -8.85 7.21 4.58
N SER A 61 -9.56 6.48 5.44
CA SER A 61 -9.45 5.03 5.56
C SER A 61 -9.90 4.32 4.28
N ILE A 62 -10.97 4.80 3.64
CA ILE A 62 -11.41 4.32 2.33
C ILE A 62 -10.34 4.55 1.26
N MET A 63 -9.69 5.71 1.25
CA MET A 63 -8.60 6.00 0.31
C MET A 63 -7.40 5.06 0.53
N ILE A 64 -7.02 4.81 1.78
CA ILE A 64 -5.95 3.84 2.12
C ILE A 64 -6.32 2.44 1.62
N ALA A 65 -7.56 1.99 1.86
CA ALA A 65 -8.05 0.69 1.40
C ALA A 65 -7.99 0.58 -0.14
N ALA A 66 -8.39 1.64 -0.85
CA ALA A 66 -8.33 1.67 -2.31
C ALA A 66 -6.89 1.53 -2.84
N TYR A 67 -5.93 2.25 -2.27
CA TYR A 67 -4.53 2.14 -2.70
C TYR A 67 -3.90 0.78 -2.35
N ARG A 68 -4.31 0.15 -1.24
CA ARG A 68 -3.88 -1.21 -0.88
C ARG A 68 -4.43 -2.25 -1.87
N ASP A 69 -5.70 -2.17 -2.24
CA ASP A 69 -6.31 -3.06 -3.24
C ASP A 69 -5.70 -2.84 -4.63
N PHE A 70 -5.43 -1.58 -5.00
CA PHE A 70 -4.72 -1.28 -6.24
C PHE A 70 -3.32 -1.92 -6.25
N SER A 71 -2.54 -1.72 -5.18
CA SER A 71 -1.19 -2.26 -5.05
C SER A 71 -1.17 -3.79 -5.12
N SER A 72 -2.11 -4.47 -4.44
CA SER A 72 -2.19 -5.94 -4.48
C SER A 72 -2.47 -6.47 -5.90
N ARG A 73 -3.36 -5.81 -6.66
CA ARG A 73 -3.66 -6.18 -8.04
C ARG A 73 -2.48 -5.93 -8.98
N VAL A 74 -1.78 -4.81 -8.82
CA VAL A 74 -0.56 -4.52 -9.59
C VAL A 74 0.51 -5.57 -9.28
N ASN A 75 0.73 -5.88 -8.00
CA ASN A 75 1.70 -6.90 -7.58
C ASN A 75 1.37 -8.28 -8.17
N LEU A 76 0.09 -8.68 -8.21
CA LEU A 76 -0.32 -9.94 -8.84
C LEU A 76 0.03 -9.96 -10.34
N LEU A 77 -0.19 -8.86 -11.05
CA LEU A 77 0.12 -8.74 -12.47
C LEU A 77 1.62 -8.68 -12.77
N THR A 78 2.40 -8.00 -11.93
CA THR A 78 3.86 -7.92 -12.12
C THR A 78 4.54 -9.22 -11.74
N THR A 79 4.08 -9.91 -10.71
CA THR A 79 4.70 -11.17 -10.24
C THR A 79 4.34 -12.40 -11.08
N SER A 80 3.25 -12.38 -11.84
CA SER A 80 2.90 -13.46 -12.77
C SER A 80 3.90 -13.53 -13.93
N GLY A 81 4.80 -14.52 -13.90
CA GLY A 81 5.81 -14.75 -14.94
C GLY A 81 7.24 -14.31 -14.60
N MET A 82 7.46 -13.71 -13.42
CA MET A 82 8.80 -13.33 -12.98
C MET A 82 9.65 -14.52 -12.57
N SER A 83 10.96 -14.44 -12.85
CA SER A 83 11.93 -15.40 -12.33
C SER A 83 12.04 -15.31 -10.79
N LYS A 84 12.55 -16.35 -10.14
CA LYS A 84 12.76 -16.34 -8.68
C LYS A 84 13.67 -15.17 -8.22
N PRO A 85 14.82 -14.89 -8.88
CA PRO A 85 15.63 -13.72 -8.57
C PRO A 85 14.87 -12.40 -8.73
N ASP A 86 14.09 -12.24 -9.80
CA ASP A 86 13.34 -11.00 -10.03
C ASP A 86 12.28 -10.79 -8.93
N ARG A 87 11.62 -11.87 -8.46
CA ARG A 87 10.66 -11.75 -7.34
C ARG A 87 11.31 -11.22 -6.06
N VAL A 88 12.56 -11.62 -5.78
CA VAL A 88 13.33 -11.08 -4.65
C VAL A 88 13.61 -9.58 -4.84
N LYS A 89 14.01 -9.18 -6.06
CA LYS A 89 14.23 -7.77 -6.42
C LYS A 89 12.99 -6.93 -6.21
N GLU A 90 11.85 -7.39 -6.72
CA GLU A 90 10.58 -6.66 -6.64
C GLU A 90 10.08 -6.51 -5.20
N ILE A 91 10.26 -7.53 -4.35
CA ILE A 91 9.96 -7.43 -2.92
C ILE A 91 10.75 -6.30 -2.28
N ILE A 92 12.05 -6.19 -2.54
CA ILE A 92 12.88 -5.13 -1.95
C ILE A 92 12.46 -3.76 -2.50
N ARG A 93 12.16 -3.68 -3.80
CA ARG A 93 11.71 -2.44 -4.47
C ARG A 93 10.38 -1.90 -3.94
N THR A 94 9.43 -2.80 -3.66
CA THR A 94 8.07 -2.45 -3.22
C THR A 94 7.92 -2.33 -1.71
N THR A 95 8.88 -2.85 -0.93
CA THR A 95 8.86 -2.73 0.53
C THR A 95 9.26 -1.32 0.98
N PRO A 96 8.38 -0.59 1.68
CA PRO A 96 8.74 0.72 2.22
C PRO A 96 9.82 0.59 3.30
N GLY A 97 10.94 1.29 3.13
CA GLY A 97 12.01 1.33 4.13
C GLY A 97 12.99 0.17 4.01
N GLN A 98 13.17 -0.57 5.11
CA GLN A 98 14.22 -1.59 5.24
C GLN A 98 13.61 -2.98 5.36
N ILE A 99 14.21 -3.97 4.70
CA ILE A 99 13.79 -5.36 4.76
C ILE A 99 14.96 -6.29 5.10
N THR A 100 14.70 -7.29 5.94
CA THR A 100 15.65 -8.34 6.30
C THR A 100 15.54 -9.53 5.36
N LYS A 101 16.62 -10.33 5.29
CA LYS A 101 16.60 -11.61 4.56
C LYS A 101 15.47 -12.55 5.06
N MET A 102 15.18 -12.55 6.36
CA MET A 102 14.12 -13.39 6.92
C MET A 102 12.73 -12.95 6.46
N GLU A 103 12.49 -11.65 6.35
CA GLU A 103 11.21 -11.12 5.83
C GLU A 103 11.04 -11.48 4.36
N ILE A 104 12.09 -11.36 3.54
CA ILE A 104 12.07 -11.81 2.13
C ILE A 104 11.69 -13.30 2.03
N LEU A 105 12.30 -14.15 2.88
CA LEU A 105 12.00 -15.59 2.90
C LEU A 105 10.56 -15.89 3.32
N LYS A 106 9.98 -15.10 4.23
CA LYS A 106 8.56 -15.22 4.61
C LYS A 106 7.63 -14.82 3.46
N MET A 107 8.02 -13.84 2.65
CA MET A 107 7.23 -13.35 1.51
C MET A 107 7.36 -14.25 0.26
N CYS A 108 8.40 -15.09 0.19
CA CYS A 108 8.64 -16.05 -0.89
C CYS A 108 9.01 -17.44 -0.34
N PRO A 109 8.07 -18.16 0.29
CA PRO A 109 8.34 -19.47 0.90
C PRO A 109 8.74 -20.55 -0.13
N ASP A 110 8.44 -20.33 -1.41
CA ASP A 110 8.77 -21.21 -2.54
C ASP A 110 10.19 -21.00 -3.11
N ILE A 111 10.91 -19.98 -2.62
CA ILE A 111 12.26 -19.64 -3.06
C ILE A 111 13.27 -20.11 -2.01
N SER A 112 14.26 -20.91 -2.44
CA SER A 112 15.30 -21.41 -1.54
C SER A 112 16.16 -20.28 -1.01
N GLN A 113 16.65 -20.42 0.24
CA GLN A 113 17.55 -19.45 0.86
C GLN A 113 18.78 -19.14 0.00
N VAL A 114 19.32 -20.14 -0.68
CA VAL A 114 20.48 -19.97 -1.59
C VAL A 114 20.13 -19.05 -2.75
N THR A 115 18.93 -19.19 -3.32
CA THR A 115 18.47 -18.33 -4.42
C THR A 115 18.28 -16.89 -3.95
N VAL A 116 17.70 -16.69 -2.78
CA VAL A 116 17.57 -15.34 -2.17
C VAL A 116 18.95 -14.71 -1.93
N GLN A 117 19.92 -15.48 -1.44
CA GLN A 117 21.29 -14.97 -1.21
C GLN A 117 21.98 -14.59 -2.51
N ARG A 118 21.85 -15.39 -3.57
CA ARG A 118 22.40 -15.05 -4.89
C ARG A 118 21.79 -13.77 -5.44
N ALA A 119 20.46 -13.67 -5.45
CA ALA A 119 19.77 -12.46 -5.89
C ALA A 119 20.19 -11.23 -5.10
N LEU A 120 20.34 -11.33 -3.77
CA LEU A 120 20.83 -10.23 -2.93
C LEU A 120 22.27 -9.83 -3.27
N ALA A 121 23.15 -10.80 -3.55
CA ALA A 121 24.53 -10.52 -3.94
C ALA A 121 24.58 -9.81 -5.30
N ASP A 122 23.80 -10.30 -6.27
CA ASP A 122 23.70 -9.71 -7.60
C ASP A 122 23.20 -8.26 -7.51
N LEU A 123 22.10 -8.00 -6.78
CA LEU A 123 21.54 -6.67 -6.57
C LEU A 123 22.48 -5.70 -5.84
N LEU A 124 23.30 -6.19 -4.91
CA LEU A 124 24.33 -5.39 -4.25
C LEU A 124 25.44 -5.01 -5.23
N SER A 125 25.87 -5.97 -6.06
CA SER A 125 26.92 -5.74 -7.06
C SER A 125 26.49 -4.82 -8.20
N SER A 126 25.21 -4.85 -8.58
CA SER A 126 24.63 -3.92 -9.54
C SER A 126 24.33 -2.53 -8.94
N GLY A 127 24.41 -2.39 -7.62
CA GLY A 127 24.15 -1.13 -6.92
C GLY A 127 22.65 -0.77 -6.80
N GLU A 128 21.75 -1.70 -7.09
CA GLU A 128 20.29 -1.47 -7.05
C GLU A 128 19.74 -1.44 -5.61
N ILE A 129 20.45 -2.07 -4.67
CA ILE A 129 20.09 -2.07 -3.25
C ILE A 129 21.27 -1.65 -2.38
N LEU A 130 20.98 -1.07 -1.22
CA LEU A 130 21.96 -0.71 -0.21
C LEU A 130 21.88 -1.69 0.97
N LYS A 131 23.04 -2.12 1.46
CA LYS A 131 23.17 -2.93 2.67
C LYS A 131 23.28 -2.03 3.89
N ILE A 132 22.44 -2.27 4.89
CA ILE A 132 22.41 -1.51 6.15
C ILE A 132 22.76 -2.46 7.30
N GLY A 133 23.79 -2.10 8.07
CA GLY A 133 24.30 -2.88 9.19
C GLY A 133 25.14 -4.10 8.78
N GLY A 134 25.33 -5.03 9.73
CA GLY A 134 26.13 -6.25 9.53
C GLY A 134 25.70 -7.41 10.43
N GLY A 135 26.06 -8.64 10.02
CA GLY A 135 25.76 -9.86 10.77
C GLY A 135 24.28 -10.27 10.75
N ARG A 136 23.75 -10.75 11.88
CA ARG A 136 22.39 -11.30 12.01
C ARG A 136 21.29 -10.29 11.67
N TYR A 137 21.56 -9.00 11.84
CA TYR A 137 20.59 -7.91 11.64
C TYR A 137 20.81 -7.14 10.33
N THR A 138 21.48 -7.78 9.35
CA THR A 138 21.65 -7.19 8.02
C THR A 138 20.29 -6.89 7.41
N LYS A 139 20.10 -5.62 7.01
CA LYS A 139 18.93 -5.13 6.31
C LYS A 139 19.32 -4.63 4.93
N TYR A 140 18.34 -4.58 4.03
CA TYR A 140 18.48 -4.07 2.67
C TYR A 140 17.43 -3.00 2.44
N THR A 141 17.76 -2.00 1.63
CA THR A 141 16.81 -0.98 1.17
C THR A 141 17.05 -0.72 -0.31
N TRP A 142 16.01 -0.29 -1.02
CA TRP A 142 16.14 0.09 -2.43
C TRP A 142 17.01 1.34 -2.56
N ASN A 143 17.91 1.34 -3.54
CA ASN A 143 18.73 2.52 -3.83
C ASN A 143 17.88 3.53 -4.63
N ASN A 144 17.55 4.66 -4.02
CA ASN A 144 16.75 5.73 -4.63
C ASN A 144 17.61 6.81 -5.32
N ASN A 145 18.91 6.58 -5.49
CA ASN A 145 19.81 7.50 -6.20
C ASN A 145 19.55 7.55 -7.71
#